data_AF-A0ABD0TE16-F1
#
_entry.id   AF-A0ABD0TE16-F1
#
_cell.length_a   1.000
_cell.length_b   1.000
_cell.length_c   1.000
_cell.angle_alpha   90.00
_cell.angle_beta   90.00
_cell.angle_gamma   90.00
#
_symmetry.space_group_name_H-M   'P 1'
#
loop_
_entity.id
_entity.type
_entity.pdbx_description
1 polymer ?
#
loop_
_entity_poly.entity_id
_entity_poly.type
_entity_poly.pdbx_seq_one_letter_code
_entity_poly.pdbx_strand_id
1 'polypeptide(L)'
;MKTRLVILLFLTIIVSVFSEGYDDDEDADIYDEDLPPKVAVITHKPVPVGTVYNIQDAPQLFEKFIKDFNKQYKDDEEYQRRYGNFVKTLKNINEVNSMKRSFVSDINSFADWDEAERAVLASADELL
;
A
#
# COMPACT_ATOMS: atom_id res chain seq x y z
N MET A 1 -14.87 41.20 -31.07
CA MET A 1 -15.32 40.57 -29.80
C MET A 1 -16.59 39.76 -30.07
N LYS A 2 -16.51 38.43 -30.00
CA LYS A 2 -17.66 37.52 -29.95
C LYS A 2 -17.29 36.35 -29.04
N THR A 3 -17.52 36.51 -27.74
CA THR A 3 -17.48 35.40 -26.77
C THR A 3 -18.83 34.68 -26.83
N ARG A 4 -18.82 33.39 -27.21
CA ARG A 4 -19.91 32.47 -26.90
C ARG A 4 -19.36 31.13 -26.44
N LEU A 5 -19.47 30.96 -25.14
CA LEU A 5 -19.41 29.74 -24.35
C LEU A 5 -20.45 28.72 -24.85
N VAL A 6 -20.04 27.48 -25.18
CA VAL A 6 -20.92 26.30 -25.29
C VAL A 6 -20.18 25.05 -24.77
N ILE A 7 -20.42 24.78 -23.50
CA ILE A 7 -20.71 23.50 -22.81
C ILE A 7 -20.24 22.17 -23.45
N LEU A 8 -19.34 21.49 -22.70
CA LEU A 8 -19.17 20.04 -22.47
C LEU A 8 -20.04 19.04 -23.26
N LEU A 9 -19.38 18.28 -24.15
CA LEU A 9 -19.69 16.90 -24.57
C LEU A 9 -18.44 16.46 -25.34
N PHE A 10 -17.59 15.53 -24.88
CA PHE A 10 -17.73 14.08 -25.10
C PHE A 10 -16.90 13.33 -24.05
N LEU A 11 -17.60 12.75 -23.09
CA LEU A 11 -17.09 11.86 -22.04
C LEU A 11 -17.21 10.39 -22.48
N THR A 12 -16.84 10.05 -23.72
CA THR A 12 -17.09 8.69 -24.29
C THR A 12 -16.08 8.24 -25.36
N ILE A 13 -14.79 8.21 -25.04
CA ILE A 13 -13.85 7.30 -25.73
C ILE A 13 -13.19 6.46 -24.64
N ILE A 14 -13.95 5.47 -24.16
CA ILE A 14 -13.71 4.06 -24.45
C ILE A 14 -12.43 3.60 -23.76
N VAL A 15 -12.68 3.01 -22.60
CA VAL A 15 -11.94 1.91 -21.98
C VAL A 15 -11.26 1.08 -23.07
N SER A 16 -9.98 1.38 -23.36
CA SER A 16 -9.12 0.42 -24.04
C SER A 16 -8.70 -0.58 -22.99
N VAL A 17 -9.53 -1.61 -22.88
CA VAL A 17 -9.21 -2.92 -22.30
C VAL A 17 -7.89 -3.39 -22.93
N PHE A 18 -6.81 -3.37 -22.15
CA PHE A 18 -5.71 -4.31 -22.32
C PHE A 18 -5.64 -5.12 -21.03
N SER A 19 -6.43 -6.18 -21.02
CA SER A 19 -6.27 -7.32 -20.14
C SER A 19 -5.18 -8.18 -20.76
N GLU A 20 -3.94 -7.97 -20.38
CA GLU A 20 -2.88 -8.95 -20.66
C GLU A 20 -2.90 -9.93 -19.48
N GLY A 21 -3.28 -11.17 -19.77
CA GLY A 21 -3.43 -12.22 -18.78
C GLY A 21 -2.09 -12.52 -18.12
N TYR A 22 -2.10 -12.61 -16.79
CA TYR A 22 -1.02 -13.28 -16.07
C TYR A 22 -1.32 -14.77 -16.16
N ASP A 23 -0.47 -15.49 -16.88
CA ASP A 23 -0.47 -16.95 -16.93
C ASP A 23 -0.12 -17.48 -15.53
N ASP A 24 -1.10 -18.15 -14.93
CA ASP A 24 -1.03 -18.83 -13.64
C ASP A 24 -0.59 -20.27 -13.92
N ASP A 25 0.72 -20.53 -13.92
CA ASP A 25 1.26 -21.88 -13.98
C ASP A 25 1.29 -22.47 -12.57
N GLU A 26 0.39 -23.43 -12.37
CA GLU A 26 0.31 -24.35 -11.24
C GLU A 26 1.64 -25.11 -11.04
N ASP A 27 2.21 -25.03 -9.84
CA ASP A 27 3.12 -26.05 -9.33
C ASP A 27 2.57 -26.62 -8.02
N ALA A 28 1.83 -27.72 -8.23
CA ALA A 28 1.47 -28.85 -7.39
C ALA A 28 1.91 -28.89 -5.91
N ASP A 29 0.89 -28.86 -5.04
CA ASP A 29 0.57 -29.80 -3.96
C ASP A 29 1.70 -30.54 -3.23
N ILE A 30 1.93 -30.13 -1.97
CA ILE A 30 2.02 -31.05 -0.82
C ILE A 30 1.13 -30.46 0.28
N TYR A 31 -0.07 -31.01 0.46
CA TYR A 31 -0.97 -30.70 1.58
C TYR A 31 -1.02 -31.92 2.52
N ASP A 32 -0.57 -31.75 3.75
CA ASP A 32 -0.67 -32.73 4.83
C ASP A 32 -2.10 -32.66 5.44
N GLU A 33 -2.75 -33.81 5.59
CA GLU A 33 -4.22 -33.97 5.59
C GLU A 33 -4.90 -33.79 6.98
N ASP A 34 -4.14 -33.52 8.05
CA ASP A 34 -4.66 -33.54 9.44
C ASP A 34 -4.80 -32.16 10.13
N LEU A 35 -5.31 -31.14 9.43
CA LEU A 35 -5.69 -29.85 10.07
C LEU A 35 -7.19 -29.83 10.52
N PRO A 36 -7.50 -29.50 11.80
CA PRO A 36 -8.87 -29.42 12.31
C PRO A 36 -9.68 -28.22 11.75
N PRO A 37 -11.03 -28.22 11.86
CA PRO A 37 -11.90 -27.47 10.95
C PRO A 37 -12.05 -25.98 11.29
N LYS A 38 -11.82 -25.15 10.26
CA LYS A 38 -12.32 -23.77 10.02
C LYS A 38 -12.25 -22.78 11.20
N VAL A 39 -11.03 -22.43 11.58
CA VAL A 39 -10.71 -21.04 11.95
C VAL A 39 -9.94 -20.47 10.77
N ALA A 40 -10.31 -19.30 10.26
CA ALA A 40 -9.67 -18.70 9.09
C ALA A 40 -8.17 -18.46 9.37
N VAL A 41 -7.35 -19.43 8.96
CA VAL A 41 -5.90 -19.37 9.00
C VAL A 41 -5.47 -18.36 7.95
N ILE A 42 -5.19 -17.13 8.38
CA ILE A 42 -4.34 -16.22 7.61
C ILE A 42 -2.99 -16.92 7.52
N THR A 43 -2.72 -17.57 6.38
CA THR A 43 -1.51 -18.36 6.14
C THR A 43 -0.26 -17.56 6.46
N HIS A 44 0.39 -17.86 7.57
CA HIS A 44 1.73 -17.38 7.85
C HIS A 44 2.67 -18.19 6.95
N LYS A 45 2.90 -17.71 5.72
CA LYS A 45 4.19 -17.96 5.07
C LYS A 45 5.25 -17.62 6.13
N PRO A 46 6.31 -18.43 6.36
CA PRO A 46 7.38 -18.02 7.24
C PRO A 46 7.84 -16.64 6.76
N VAL A 47 7.61 -15.62 7.58
CA VAL A 47 7.92 -14.22 7.25
C VAL A 47 9.42 -14.21 6.98
N PRO A 48 9.86 -13.93 5.74
CA PRO A 48 11.27 -13.84 5.44
C PRO A 48 11.88 -12.81 6.40
N VAL A 49 13.16 -13.00 6.76
CA VAL A 49 14.00 -12.00 7.43
C VAL A 49 13.53 -10.59 7.03
N GLY A 50 13.04 -9.83 8.01
CA GLY A 50 12.08 -8.75 7.80
C GLY A 50 12.38 -7.84 6.61
N THR A 51 11.34 -7.47 5.85
CA THR A 51 11.45 -6.65 4.64
C THR A 51 12.36 -5.45 4.89
N VAL A 52 13.49 -5.38 4.17
CA VAL A 52 14.37 -4.20 4.15
C VAL A 52 14.21 -3.53 2.80
N TYR A 53 13.68 -2.30 2.79
CA TYR A 53 13.53 -1.52 1.58
C TYR A 53 14.81 -0.79 1.22
N ASN A 54 15.20 -0.84 -0.04
CA ASN A 54 16.18 0.08 -0.58
C ASN A 54 15.52 1.45 -0.79
N ILE A 55 16.05 2.49 -0.14
CA ILE A 55 15.48 3.84 -0.18
C ILE A 55 15.54 4.45 -1.60
N GLN A 56 16.43 3.96 -2.47
CA GLN A 56 16.48 4.41 -3.86
C GLN A 56 15.25 3.95 -4.66
N ASP A 57 14.57 2.91 -4.22
CA ASP A 57 13.35 2.38 -4.85
C ASP A 57 12.08 3.06 -4.33
N ALA A 58 12.21 4.06 -3.43
CA ALA A 58 11.08 4.77 -2.84
C ALA A 58 10.11 5.39 -3.86
N PRO A 59 10.54 5.96 -5.01
CA PRO A 59 9.62 6.45 -6.02
C PRO A 59 8.68 5.35 -6.54
N GLN A 60 9.22 4.19 -6.92
CA GLN A 60 8.45 3.08 -7.47
C GLN A 60 7.57 2.43 -6.40
N LEU A 61 8.09 2.30 -5.17
CA LEU A 61 7.31 1.80 -4.03
C LEU A 61 6.13 2.72 -3.69
N PHE A 62 6.31 4.04 -3.80
CA PHE A 62 5.23 5.00 -3.55
C PHE A 62 4.16 4.94 -4.63
N GLU A 63 4.54 4.82 -5.90
CA GLU A 63 3.59 4.60 -6.99
C GLU A 63 2.78 3.32 -6.81
N LYS A 64 3.43 2.23 -6.37
CA LYS A 64 2.75 0.97 -6.04
C LYS A 64 1.79 1.16 -4.85
N PHE A 65 2.26 1.79 -3.78
CA PHE A 65 1.45 2.10 -2.58
C PHE A 65 0.19 2.90 -2.92
N ILE A 66 0.30 3.91 -3.79
CA ILE A 66 -0.86 4.70 -4.24
C ILE A 66 -1.90 3.79 -4.91
N LYS A 67 -1.48 2.86 -5.76
CA LYS A 67 -2.37 1.93 -6.46
C LYS A 67 -2.98 0.89 -5.52
N ASP A 68 -2.15 0.24 -4.71
CA ASP A 68 -2.55 -0.83 -3.79
C ASP A 68 -3.59 -0.35 -2.77
N PHE A 69 -3.44 0.89 -2.27
CA PHE A 69 -4.31 1.47 -1.26
C PHE A 69 -5.27 2.54 -1.82
N ASN A 70 -5.38 2.64 -3.14
CA ASN A 70 -6.25 3.59 -3.86
C ASN A 70 -6.15 5.03 -3.31
N LYS A 71 -4.92 5.51 -3.09
CA LYS A 71 -4.67 6.83 -2.55
C LYS A 71 -4.94 7.91 -3.59
N GLN A 72 -5.50 9.02 -3.14
CA GLN A 72 -5.73 10.21 -3.95
C GLN A 72 -5.28 11.42 -3.14
N TYR A 73 -4.56 12.32 -3.78
CA TYR A 73 -4.04 13.54 -3.17
C TYR A 73 -4.59 14.75 -3.91
N LYS A 74 -4.90 15.81 -3.17
CA LYS A 74 -5.66 16.95 -3.71
C LYS A 74 -4.86 17.78 -4.72
N ASP A 75 -3.55 17.88 -4.50
CA ASP A 75 -2.62 18.69 -5.27
C ASP A 75 -1.18 18.15 -5.14
N ASP A 76 -0.29 18.75 -5.92
CA ASP A 76 1.13 18.38 -5.95
C ASP A 76 1.81 18.63 -4.59
N GLU A 77 1.40 19.66 -3.85
CA GLU A 77 1.95 19.95 -2.53
C GLU A 77 1.65 18.80 -1.54
N GLU A 78 0.42 18.31 -1.51
CA GLU A 78 0.05 17.14 -0.72
C GLU A 78 0.78 15.88 -1.21
N TYR A 79 0.87 15.66 -2.53
CA TYR A 79 1.63 14.53 -3.08
C TYR A 79 3.08 14.52 -2.56
N GLN A 80 3.78 15.66 -2.64
CA GLN A 80 5.17 15.76 -2.18
C GLN A 80 5.29 15.57 -0.67
N ARG A 81 4.35 16.12 0.12
CA ARG A 81 4.32 15.91 1.57
C ARG A 81 4.13 14.43 1.92
N ARG A 82 3.17 13.76 1.26
CA ARG A 82 2.84 12.34 1.45
C ARG A 82 3.98 11.43 1.04
N TYR A 83 4.66 11.74 -0.08
CA TYR A 83 5.87 11.06 -0.49
C TYR A 83 6.99 11.20 0.57
N GLY A 84 7.20 12.42 1.09
CA GLY A 84 8.16 12.66 2.16
C GLY A 84 7.87 11.86 3.43
N ASN A 85 6.60 11.74 3.82
CA ASN A 85 6.17 10.89 4.94
C ASN A 85 6.41 9.41 4.66
N PHE A 86 6.07 8.94 3.46
CA PHE A 86 6.28 7.56 3.03
C PHE A 86 7.76 7.17 3.11
N VAL A 87 8.68 8.00 2.61
CA VAL A 87 10.13 7.77 2.72
C VAL A 87 10.60 7.67 4.17
N LYS A 88 10.05 8.49 5.08
CA LYS A 88 10.35 8.39 6.52
C LYS A 88 9.86 7.05 7.09
N THR A 89 8.67 6.60 6.68
CA THR A 89 8.13 5.30 7.09
C THR A 89 9.01 4.14 6.62
N LEU A 90 9.50 4.14 5.37
CA LEU A 90 10.42 3.10 4.90
C LEU A 90 11.69 3.01 5.75
N LYS A 91 12.27 4.16 6.11
CA LYS A 91 13.44 4.20 7.01
C LYS A 91 13.14 3.62 8.38
N ASN A 92 11.98 3.97 8.95
CA ASN A 92 11.55 3.45 10.24
C ASN A 92 11.28 1.93 10.18
N ILE A 93 10.65 1.43 9.11
CA ILE A 93 10.44 -0.01 8.92
C ILE A 93 11.80 -0.73 8.87
N ASN A 94 12.75 -0.23 8.09
CA ASN A 94 14.10 -0.81 8.01
C ASN A 94 14.79 -0.85 9.37
N GLU A 95 14.71 0.25 10.13
CA GLU A 95 15.27 0.35 11.47
C GLU A 95 14.62 -0.67 12.41
N VAL A 96 13.29 -0.71 12.50
CA VAL A 96 12.55 -1.64 13.36
C VAL A 96 12.84 -3.09 13.00
N ASN A 97 12.86 -3.41 11.70
CA ASN A 97 13.13 -4.77 11.20
C ASN A 97 14.59 -5.20 11.39
N SER A 98 15.52 -4.25 11.51
CA SER A 98 16.91 -4.56 11.86
C SER A 98 17.09 -4.95 13.35
N MET A 99 16.11 -4.63 14.20
CA MET A 99 16.14 -4.99 15.62
C MET A 99 15.69 -6.43 15.83
N LYS A 100 16.24 -7.10 16.86
CA LYS A 100 15.76 -8.41 17.29
C LYS A 100 14.42 -8.24 18.03
N ARG A 101 13.31 -8.38 17.31
CA ARG A 101 11.95 -8.30 17.83
C ARG A 101 11.13 -9.53 17.43
N SER A 102 9.99 -9.74 18.11
CA SER A 102 9.04 -10.81 17.81
C SER A 102 8.06 -10.45 16.68
N PHE A 103 8.19 -9.27 16.08
CA PHE A 103 7.34 -8.79 14.99
C PHE A 103 8.18 -8.09 13.92
N VAL A 104 7.63 -8.05 12.71
CA VAL A 104 8.17 -7.35 11.54
C VAL A 104 7.18 -6.27 11.14
N SER A 105 7.68 -5.11 10.72
CA SER A 105 6.88 -4.02 10.14
C SER A 105 6.94 -4.08 8.60
N ASP A 106 5.89 -3.63 7.94
CA ASP A 106 5.79 -3.58 6.47
C ASP A 106 4.97 -2.34 6.05
N ILE A 107 4.99 -2.01 4.76
CA ILE A 107 4.14 -0.97 4.18
C ILE A 107 2.67 -1.36 4.34
N ASN A 108 1.87 -0.45 4.86
CA ASN A 108 0.43 -0.59 5.02
C ASN A 108 -0.28 0.70 4.61
N SER A 109 -1.62 0.74 4.72
CA SER A 109 -2.46 1.88 4.33
C SER A 109 -2.14 3.21 5.03
N PHE A 110 -1.35 3.20 6.10
CA PHE A 110 -0.97 4.40 6.87
C PHE A 110 0.48 4.84 6.61
N ALA A 111 1.16 4.24 5.63
CA ALA A 111 2.58 4.49 5.41
C ALA A 111 2.90 5.94 5.00
N ASP A 112 1.94 6.69 4.47
CA ASP A 112 2.07 8.11 4.08
C ASP A 112 1.62 9.11 5.17
N TRP A 113 1.31 8.63 6.37
CA TRP A 113 0.88 9.48 7.48
C TRP A 113 2.06 10.14 8.18
N ASP A 114 1.83 11.32 8.76
CA ASP A 114 2.74 11.93 9.73
C ASP A 114 2.47 11.45 11.17
N GLU A 115 3.24 11.94 12.13
CA GLU A 115 3.15 11.52 13.52
C GLU A 115 1.85 11.98 14.18
N ALA A 116 1.35 13.16 13.85
CA ALA A 116 0.09 13.68 14.38
C ALA A 116 -1.09 12.85 13.88
N GLU A 117 -1.10 12.50 12.58
CA GLU A 117 -2.12 11.62 11.99
C GLU A 117 -2.10 10.23 12.63
N ARG A 118 -0.92 9.65 12.88
CA ARG A 118 -0.80 8.36 13.57
C ARG A 118 -1.27 8.41 15.03
N ALA A 119 -1.03 9.51 15.72
CA ALA A 119 -1.45 9.68 17.11
C ALA A 119 -2.97 9.61 17.28
N VAL A 120 -3.74 9.97 16.24
CA VAL A 120 -5.21 9.85 16.24
C VAL A 120 -5.64 8.39 16.47
N LEU A 121 -4.97 7.42 15.85
CA LEU A 121 -5.27 5.99 16.04
C LEU A 121 -5.02 5.54 17.48
N ALA A 122 -3.94 6.03 18.10
CA ALA A 122 -3.62 5.70 19.48
C ALA A 122 -4.62 6.33 20.48
N SER A 123 -5.16 7.50 20.16
CA SER A 123 -6.16 8.19 21.01
C SER A 123 -7.58 7.65 20.86
N ALA A 124 -7.90 6.99 19.75
CA ALA A 124 -9.25 6.46 19.50
C ALA A 124 -9.63 5.29 20.43
N ASP A 125 -8.64 4.60 21.01
CA ASP A 125 -8.83 3.52 21.97
C ASP A 125 -9.23 4.00 23.38
N GLU A 126 -9.13 5.30 23.68
CA GLU A 126 -9.52 5.86 24.99
C GLU A 126 -11.01 6.24 25.09
N LEU A 127 -11.80 6.04 24.03
CA LEU A 127 -13.22 6.44 23.95
C LEU A 127 -14.22 5.26 23.90
N LEU A 128 -13.77 4.03 24.15
CA LEU A 128 -14.61 2.83 24.30
C LEU A 128 -14.49 2.25 25.71
#